data_AF-A0AA37UGK8-F1
#
_entry.id   AF-A0AA37UGK8-F1
#
_cell.length_a   1.000
_cell.length_b   1.000
_cell.length_c   1.000
_cell.angle_alpha   90.00
_cell.angle_beta   90.00
_cell.angle_gamma   90.00
#
_symmetry.space_group_name_H-M   'P 1'
#
loop_
_entity.id
_entity.type
_entity.pdbx_description
1 polymer ?
#
loop_
_entity_poly.entity_id
_entity_poly.type
_entity_poly.pdbx_seq_one_letter_code
_entity_poly.pdbx_strand_id
1 'polypeptide(L)'
;MVLTTACAGHLGPGTTEGGWSRDESRGTTPEQDCPADAARTPVLERHEARDVPLGGLRGAVVSRTLPQRDLSTVGAWCFLDAFTPGEVPMNVLPHPHIGLQTVTWPLAGRMLHRDSLGSEQVLVPGELNLMTSGDGVAHSEFMVDGAGARGLQLWVALPDHARRTDAAFDHIADLPVLERSGHRVTVIIGEHDGATSPARVHSPLLGLQVDVDPGAEVALPCGPISNTPCR
;
A
#
# COMPACT_ATOMS: atom_id res chain seq x y z
N MET A 1 -10.73 0.00 -4.73
CA MET A 1 -9.54 0.63 -4.14
C MET A 1 -8.67 1.15 -5.27
N VAL A 2 -7.99 2.28 -5.08
CA VAL A 2 -7.01 2.84 -6.01
C VAL A 2 -5.67 2.92 -5.29
N LEU A 3 -4.60 2.49 -5.97
CA LEU A 3 -3.24 2.45 -5.44
C LEU A 3 -2.31 3.14 -6.45
N THR A 4 -1.47 4.05 -5.97
CA THR A 4 -0.44 4.71 -6.81
C THR A 4 0.67 5.28 -5.93
N THR A 5 1.74 5.79 -6.54
CA THR A 5 2.69 6.69 -5.87
C THR A 5 2.01 8.03 -5.59
N ALA A 6 2.19 8.58 -4.38
CA ALA A 6 1.74 9.95 -4.12
C ALA A 6 2.48 10.95 -5.03
N CYS A 7 1.75 11.94 -5.50
CA CYS A 7 2.28 12.98 -6.38
C CYS A 7 2.89 14.09 -5.54
N ALA A 8 4.18 14.40 -5.75
CA ALA A 8 4.88 15.49 -5.05
C ALA A 8 4.41 16.87 -5.55
N GLY A 9 3.25 17.30 -5.07
CA GLY A 9 2.48 18.43 -5.60
C GLY A 9 2.83 19.81 -5.06
N HIS A 10 4.10 20.22 -5.05
CA HIS A 10 4.48 21.64 -4.86
C HIS A 10 5.79 22.01 -5.57
N LEU A 11 5.69 22.74 -6.69
CA LEU A 11 6.83 23.41 -7.33
C LEU A 11 6.76 24.91 -7.03
N GLY A 12 7.61 25.37 -6.11
CA GLY A 12 7.87 26.79 -5.92
C GLY A 12 8.75 27.35 -7.06
N PRO A 13 8.62 28.64 -7.43
CA PRO A 13 9.45 29.25 -8.47
C PRO A 13 10.88 29.49 -7.97
N GLY A 14 11.88 28.90 -8.63
CA GLY A 14 13.27 28.88 -8.16
C GLY A 14 14.33 28.71 -9.24
N THR A 15 14.45 29.71 -10.12
CA THR A 15 15.67 30.17 -10.83
C THR A 15 16.74 29.15 -11.27
N THR A 16 16.94 29.05 -12.59
CA THR A 16 18.19 28.57 -13.21
C THR A 16 19.31 29.59 -13.09
N GLU A 17 20.50 29.17 -12.64
CA GLU A 17 21.82 29.58 -13.16
C GLU A 17 22.80 28.40 -12.96
N GLY A 18 23.92 28.38 -13.69
CA GLY A 18 24.82 27.23 -13.74
C GLY A 18 26.30 27.57 -13.57
N GLY A 19 27.08 26.60 -13.11
CA GLY A 19 28.54 26.68 -12.99
C GLY A 19 29.16 25.28 -12.89
N TRP A 20 30.28 25.06 -13.57
CA TRP A 20 30.96 23.76 -13.66
C TRP A 20 32.47 23.93 -13.48
N SER A 21 33.07 23.11 -12.61
CA SER A 21 34.52 22.87 -12.56
C SER A 21 34.78 21.45 -12.04
N ARG A 22 35.87 20.84 -12.50
CA ARG A 22 36.35 19.51 -12.10
C ARG A 22 37.56 19.64 -11.14
N ASP A 23 38.24 18.61 -10.63
CA ASP A 23 38.16 17.13 -10.66
C ASP A 23 38.69 16.64 -9.27
N GLU A 24 39.19 15.45 -8.89
CA GLU A 24 39.58 14.18 -9.56
C GLU A 24 39.15 12.95 -8.71
N SER A 25 38.80 11.85 -9.39
CA SER A 25 39.10 10.46 -8.99
C SER A 25 38.59 9.84 -7.65
N ARG A 26 37.47 9.11 -7.74
CA ARG A 26 37.43 7.69 -7.31
C ARG A 26 36.32 6.93 -8.05
N GLY A 27 36.58 5.68 -8.41
CA GLY A 27 35.75 4.92 -9.34
C GLY A 27 34.47 4.35 -8.72
N THR A 28 33.44 5.17 -8.60
CA THR A 28 32.05 4.71 -8.63
C THR A 28 31.56 4.83 -10.06
N THR A 29 30.94 3.80 -10.64
CA THR A 29 30.22 3.95 -11.92
C THR A 29 29.15 5.03 -11.70
N PRO A 30 29.12 6.14 -12.46
CA PRO A 30 28.08 7.13 -12.28
C PRO A 30 26.73 6.47 -12.52
N GLU A 31 25.83 6.68 -11.57
CA GLU A 31 24.47 6.18 -11.67
C GLU A 31 23.86 6.72 -12.96
N GLN A 32 23.44 5.83 -13.86
CA GLN A 32 22.81 6.28 -15.10
C GLN A 32 21.38 6.70 -14.77
N ASP A 33 21.21 8.01 -14.57
CA ASP A 33 19.91 8.67 -14.68
C ASP A 33 19.28 8.30 -16.03
N CYS A 34 18.37 7.32 -15.99
CA CYS A 34 17.51 7.04 -17.12
C CYS A 34 16.57 8.25 -17.24
N PRO A 35 16.62 9.02 -18.35
CA PRO A 35 15.79 10.21 -18.47
C PRO A 35 14.31 9.81 -18.33
N ALA A 36 13.54 10.65 -17.63
CA ALA A 36 12.10 10.45 -17.46
C ALA A 36 11.42 10.54 -18.84
N ASP A 37 11.28 9.38 -19.50
CA ASP A 37 10.97 9.32 -20.93
C ASP A 37 9.58 9.90 -21.23
N ALA A 38 9.52 10.70 -22.28
CA ALA A 38 8.47 11.67 -22.45
C ALA A 38 7.14 11.01 -22.86
N ALA A 39 6.05 11.43 -22.22
CA ALA A 39 4.68 11.19 -22.65
C ALA A 39 4.33 9.70 -22.92
N ARG A 40 4.49 8.83 -21.91
CA ARG A 40 3.68 7.61 -21.85
C ARG A 40 2.20 8.00 -21.78
N THR A 41 1.48 7.80 -22.88
CA THR A 41 0.01 7.87 -22.91
C THR A 41 -0.58 6.99 -21.80
N PRO A 42 -1.66 7.39 -21.10
CA PRO A 42 -2.31 6.53 -20.13
C PRO A 42 -2.75 5.20 -20.76
N VAL A 43 -2.13 4.10 -20.33
CA VAL A 43 -2.48 2.74 -20.75
C VAL A 43 -3.34 2.10 -19.66
N LEU A 44 -4.50 1.58 -20.03
CA LEU A 44 -5.31 0.74 -19.15
C LEU A 44 -4.90 -0.73 -19.34
N GLU A 45 -4.09 -1.24 -18.42
CA GLU A 45 -3.75 -2.66 -18.36
C GLU A 45 -4.56 -3.37 -17.27
N ARG A 46 -5.09 -4.56 -17.58
CA ARG A 46 -5.85 -5.39 -16.64
C ARG A 46 -5.02 -6.60 -16.24
N HIS A 47 -4.64 -6.67 -14.97
CA HIS A 47 -4.04 -7.86 -14.38
C HIS A 47 -5.11 -8.63 -13.59
N GLU A 48 -5.40 -9.85 -14.04
CA GLU A 48 -6.33 -10.73 -13.32
C GLU A 48 -5.70 -11.23 -12.01
N ALA A 49 -6.51 -11.30 -10.95
CA ALA A 49 -6.11 -11.97 -9.72
C ALA A 49 -6.05 -13.49 -9.93
N ARG A 50 -5.25 -14.18 -9.10
CA ARG A 50 -5.13 -15.65 -9.09
C ARG A 50 -5.37 -16.20 -7.70
N ASP A 51 -6.03 -17.33 -7.60
CA ASP A 51 -6.30 -17.94 -6.29
C ASP A 51 -5.04 -18.57 -5.69
N VAL A 52 -4.78 -18.26 -4.42
CA VAL A 52 -3.61 -18.71 -3.65
C VAL A 52 -4.06 -19.27 -2.30
N PRO A 53 -3.72 -20.51 -1.93
CA PRO A 53 -4.07 -21.08 -0.64
C PRO A 53 -3.02 -20.74 0.45
N LEU A 54 -3.47 -20.06 1.51
CA LEU A 54 -2.64 -19.63 2.65
C LEU A 54 -2.40 -20.77 3.64
N GLY A 55 -1.15 -21.25 3.74
CA GLY A 55 -0.79 -22.39 4.59
C GLY A 55 -0.80 -23.75 3.89
N GLY A 56 -0.82 -23.77 2.56
CA GLY A 56 -0.77 -25.00 1.74
C GLY A 56 -2.15 -25.52 1.33
N LEU A 57 -2.22 -26.73 0.76
CA LEU A 57 -3.38 -27.26 0.00
C LEU A 57 -4.73 -27.39 0.74
N ARG A 58 -4.82 -27.02 2.03
CA ARG A 58 -6.05 -26.99 2.83
C ARG A 58 -6.25 -25.65 3.57
N GLY A 59 -5.50 -24.63 3.16
CA GLY A 59 -5.58 -23.28 3.70
C GLY A 59 -6.81 -22.51 3.23
N ALA A 60 -7.05 -21.35 3.84
CA ALA A 60 -7.96 -20.36 3.29
C ALA A 60 -7.45 -19.87 1.92
N VAL A 61 -8.34 -19.69 0.95
CA VAL A 61 -7.98 -19.20 -0.38
C VAL A 61 -8.19 -17.69 -0.44
N VAL A 62 -7.20 -16.99 -0.97
CA VAL A 62 -7.24 -15.54 -1.25
C VAL A 62 -6.92 -15.29 -2.72
N SER A 63 -7.46 -14.20 -3.28
CA SER A 63 -7.24 -13.85 -4.68
C SER A 63 -6.12 -12.82 -4.79
N ARG A 64 -4.96 -13.24 -5.30
CA ARG A 64 -3.72 -12.46 -5.37
C ARG A 64 -3.63 -11.64 -6.64
N THR A 65 -3.63 -10.31 -6.51
CA THR A 65 -3.42 -9.37 -7.61
C THR A 65 -1.96 -8.98 -7.77
N LEU A 66 -1.19 -8.83 -6.69
CA LEU A 66 0.27 -8.54 -6.74
C LEU A 66 1.08 -9.49 -5.82
N PRO A 67 2.31 -9.85 -6.19
CA PRO A 67 3.00 -9.52 -7.45
C PRO A 67 2.51 -10.40 -8.63
N GLN A 68 2.64 -9.89 -9.85
CA GLN A 68 2.53 -10.64 -11.11
C GLN A 68 3.90 -10.81 -11.76
N ARG A 69 3.96 -11.61 -12.84
CA ARG A 69 5.16 -11.74 -13.69
C ARG A 69 5.56 -10.40 -14.29
N ASP A 70 4.59 -9.70 -14.87
CA ASP A 70 4.83 -8.52 -15.71
C ASP A 70 4.56 -7.19 -14.96
N LEU A 71 4.00 -7.28 -13.74
CA LEU A 71 3.83 -6.17 -12.81
C LEU A 71 4.16 -6.64 -11.38
N SER A 72 5.39 -6.37 -10.92
CA SER A 72 5.84 -6.81 -9.58
C SER A 72 5.49 -5.82 -8.47
N THR A 73 5.50 -4.50 -8.73
CA THR A 73 5.08 -3.46 -7.79
C THR A 73 4.32 -2.32 -8.48
N VAL A 74 3.59 -1.53 -7.70
CA VAL A 74 3.04 -0.22 -8.10
C VAL A 74 3.65 0.83 -7.15
N GLY A 75 4.75 1.46 -7.56
CA GLY A 75 5.60 2.20 -6.62
C GLY A 75 6.16 1.25 -5.56
N ALA A 76 5.91 1.54 -4.27
CA ALA A 76 6.28 0.66 -3.16
C ALA A 76 5.25 -0.44 -2.83
N TRP A 77 4.03 -0.39 -3.40
CA TRP A 77 3.04 -1.45 -3.21
C TRP A 77 3.52 -2.73 -3.90
N CYS A 78 3.98 -3.72 -3.13
CA CYS A 78 4.64 -4.94 -3.64
C CYS A 78 3.81 -6.23 -3.49
N PHE A 79 2.66 -6.14 -2.82
CA PHE A 79 1.76 -7.25 -2.56
C PHE A 79 0.32 -6.75 -2.46
N LEU A 80 -0.63 -7.54 -2.95
CA LEU A 80 -2.07 -7.30 -2.84
C LEU A 80 -2.81 -8.63 -2.94
N ASP A 81 -3.39 -9.06 -1.82
CA ASP A 81 -4.38 -10.13 -1.73
C ASP A 81 -5.76 -9.56 -1.38
N ALA A 82 -6.80 -10.06 -2.03
CA ALA A 82 -8.17 -9.91 -1.58
C ALA A 82 -8.61 -11.18 -0.83
N PHE A 83 -9.08 -11.02 0.41
CA PHE A 83 -9.67 -12.10 1.20
C PHE A 83 -11.19 -11.95 1.29
N THR A 84 -11.88 -13.09 1.30
CA THR A 84 -13.35 -13.20 1.35
C THR A 84 -13.76 -14.30 2.33
N PRO A 85 -15.02 -14.31 2.82
CA PRO A 85 -15.59 -15.47 3.49
C PRO A 85 -15.50 -16.71 2.61
N GLY A 86 -15.23 -17.86 3.23
CA GLY A 86 -15.12 -19.17 2.56
C GLY A 86 -15.19 -20.31 3.59
N GLU A 87 -15.21 -21.56 3.13
CA GLU A 87 -15.36 -22.74 3.99
C GLU A 87 -14.24 -22.87 5.04
N VAL A 88 -13.02 -22.46 4.69
CA VAL A 88 -11.89 -22.31 5.60
C VAL A 88 -11.67 -20.82 5.87
N PRO A 89 -11.88 -20.32 7.10
CA PRO A 89 -11.68 -18.91 7.44
C PRO A 89 -10.19 -18.52 7.38
N MET A 90 -9.91 -17.27 7.02
CA MET A 90 -8.53 -16.75 6.99
C MET A 90 -8.00 -16.53 8.41
N ASN A 91 -7.35 -17.57 8.93
CA ASN A 91 -6.69 -17.59 10.23
C ASN A 91 -5.19 -17.83 10.01
N VAL A 92 -4.44 -16.75 9.86
CA VAL A 92 -3.01 -16.76 9.59
C VAL A 92 -2.25 -16.87 10.91
N LEU A 93 -1.63 -18.04 11.13
CA LEU A 93 -0.83 -18.32 12.33
C LEU A 93 0.42 -17.42 12.43
N PRO A 94 1.08 -17.33 13.61
CA PRO A 94 2.26 -16.50 13.81
C PRO A 94 3.36 -16.70 12.75
N HIS A 95 3.68 -15.64 12.02
CA HIS A 95 4.66 -15.64 10.93
C HIS A 95 5.44 -14.32 10.89
N PRO A 96 6.72 -14.33 10.44
CA PRO A 96 7.59 -13.15 10.45
C PRO A 96 7.52 -12.30 9.18
N HIS A 97 7.78 -11.01 9.32
CA HIS A 97 8.08 -10.05 8.24
C HIS A 97 9.32 -9.23 8.57
N ILE A 98 10.01 -8.73 7.53
CA ILE A 98 11.14 -7.79 7.59
C ILE A 98 11.06 -6.81 6.41
N GLY A 99 11.60 -5.60 6.56
CA GLY A 99 11.82 -4.66 5.45
C GLY A 99 10.56 -4.15 4.73
N LEU A 100 9.37 -4.31 5.33
CA LEU A 100 8.08 -3.89 4.75
C LEU A 100 7.12 -3.32 5.79
N GLN A 101 6.03 -2.70 5.34
CA GLN A 101 4.83 -2.45 6.16
C GLN A 101 3.68 -3.31 5.64
N THR A 102 2.90 -3.95 6.52
CA THR A 102 1.62 -4.59 6.14
C THR A 102 0.46 -3.63 6.39
N VAL A 103 -0.49 -3.62 5.46
CA VAL A 103 -1.68 -2.77 5.44
C VAL A 103 -2.90 -3.69 5.39
N THR A 104 -3.61 -3.81 6.51
CA THR A 104 -4.82 -4.63 6.63
C THR A 104 -6.05 -3.73 6.51
N TRP A 105 -6.90 -3.98 5.52
CA TRP A 105 -8.08 -3.14 5.22
C TRP A 105 -9.37 -3.97 5.05
N PRO A 106 -10.22 -4.11 6.10
CA PRO A 106 -11.48 -4.84 6.00
C PRO A 106 -12.58 -4.04 5.29
N LEU A 107 -13.26 -4.70 4.37
CA LEU A 107 -14.44 -4.24 3.62
C LEU A 107 -15.76 -4.83 4.16
N ALA A 108 -15.69 -5.84 5.04
CA ALA A 108 -16.80 -6.41 5.83
C ALA A 108 -16.24 -7.36 6.91
N GLY A 109 -17.00 -7.60 7.97
CA GLY A 109 -16.60 -8.47 9.08
C GLY A 109 -15.54 -7.82 9.98
N ARG A 110 -14.85 -8.64 10.79
CA ARG A 110 -13.89 -8.18 11.81
C ARG A 110 -12.64 -9.06 11.79
N MET A 111 -11.47 -8.45 11.95
CA MET A 111 -10.17 -9.13 12.02
C MET A 111 -9.51 -8.90 13.38
N LEU A 112 -8.83 -9.90 13.95
CA LEU A 112 -8.00 -9.78 15.14
C LEU A 112 -6.53 -9.87 14.74
N HIS A 113 -5.79 -8.79 14.96
CA HIS A 113 -4.33 -8.74 14.85
C HIS A 113 -3.68 -9.00 16.21
N ARG A 114 -2.59 -9.78 16.21
CA ARG A 114 -1.66 -9.96 17.34
C ARG A 114 -0.22 -10.01 16.86
N ASP A 115 0.70 -9.34 17.55
CA ASP A 115 2.13 -9.33 17.18
C ASP A 115 3.10 -9.53 18.36
N SER A 116 4.39 -9.67 18.01
CA SER A 116 5.51 -9.83 18.93
C SER A 116 5.92 -8.57 19.71
N LEU A 117 5.28 -7.41 19.45
CA LEU A 117 5.42 -6.20 20.27
C LEU A 117 4.45 -6.24 21.47
N GLY A 118 3.49 -7.15 21.44
CA GLY A 118 2.42 -7.27 22.43
C GLY A 118 1.13 -6.54 22.03
N SER A 119 1.02 -6.07 20.79
CA SER A 119 -0.22 -5.47 20.29
C SER A 119 -1.32 -6.53 20.17
N GLU A 120 -2.53 -6.20 20.62
CA GLU A 120 -3.74 -6.97 20.34
C GLU A 120 -4.85 -6.00 19.92
N GLN A 121 -5.30 -6.08 18.67
CA GLN A 121 -6.25 -5.13 18.09
C GLN A 121 -7.32 -5.86 17.28
N VAL A 122 -8.59 -5.59 17.57
CA VAL A 122 -9.69 -5.94 16.68
C VAL A 122 -9.92 -4.78 15.71
N LEU A 123 -9.97 -5.08 14.42
CA LEU A 123 -10.10 -4.14 13.32
C LEU A 123 -11.45 -4.34 12.62
N VAL A 124 -12.17 -3.25 12.35
CA VAL A 124 -13.49 -3.24 11.69
C VAL A 124 -13.50 -2.32 10.44
N PRO A 125 -14.51 -2.41 9.56
CA PRO A 125 -14.49 -1.68 8.28
C PRO A 125 -14.50 -0.17 8.45
N GLY A 126 -13.59 0.51 7.75
CA GLY A 126 -13.34 1.96 7.89
C GLY A 126 -12.07 2.28 8.68
N GLU A 127 -11.58 1.34 9.49
CA GLU A 127 -10.34 1.45 10.27
C GLU A 127 -9.15 0.83 9.50
N LEU A 128 -7.93 1.28 9.81
CA LEU A 128 -6.68 0.77 9.26
C LEU A 128 -5.78 0.18 10.36
N ASN A 129 -5.23 -1.01 10.11
CA ASN A 129 -4.01 -1.48 10.80
C ASN A 129 -2.82 -1.36 9.85
N LEU A 130 -1.74 -0.75 10.34
CA LEU A 130 -0.47 -0.56 9.65
C LEU A 130 0.67 -1.11 10.53
N MET A 131 1.22 -2.26 10.20
CA MET A 131 2.34 -2.87 10.93
C MET A 131 3.65 -2.63 10.17
N THR A 132 4.55 -1.85 10.74
CA THR A 132 5.90 -1.62 10.22
C THR A 132 6.83 -2.71 10.75
N SER A 133 7.34 -3.57 9.87
CA SER A 133 8.18 -4.71 10.29
C SER A 133 9.64 -4.33 10.58
N GLY A 134 10.21 -3.39 9.83
CA GLY A 134 11.59 -2.93 10.03
C GLY A 134 12.60 -4.08 10.06
N ASP A 135 13.42 -4.13 11.12
CA ASP A 135 14.38 -5.22 11.34
C ASP A 135 13.75 -6.58 11.70
N GLY A 136 12.48 -6.60 12.14
CA GLY A 136 11.70 -7.83 12.26
C GLY A 136 10.51 -7.75 13.21
N VAL A 137 9.37 -8.29 12.78
CA VAL A 137 8.17 -8.52 13.61
C VAL A 137 7.55 -9.86 13.25
N ALA A 138 6.96 -10.56 14.23
CA ALA A 138 6.13 -11.74 13.98
C ALA A 138 4.69 -11.45 14.40
N HIS A 139 3.72 -11.79 13.53
CA HIS A 139 2.31 -11.49 13.77
C HIS A 139 1.36 -12.58 13.27
N SER A 140 0.09 -12.47 13.67
CA SER A 140 -0.99 -13.39 13.30
C SER A 140 -2.30 -12.64 13.16
N GLU A 141 -3.13 -13.06 12.20
CA GLU A 141 -4.37 -12.41 11.80
C GLU A 141 -5.51 -13.43 11.73
N PHE A 142 -6.59 -13.21 12.47
CA PHE A 142 -7.72 -14.15 12.58
C PHE A 142 -9.05 -13.48 12.24
N MET A 143 -9.95 -14.20 11.56
CA MET A 143 -11.35 -13.77 11.41
C MET A 143 -12.09 -13.90 12.76
N VAL A 144 -12.85 -12.87 13.13
CA VAL A 144 -13.58 -12.79 14.41
C VAL A 144 -15.08 -13.08 14.19
N ASP A 145 -15.76 -13.54 15.24
CA ASP A 145 -17.22 -13.80 15.33
C ASP A 145 -17.81 -14.80 14.30
N GLY A 146 -16.98 -15.47 13.51
CA GLY A 146 -17.42 -16.52 12.56
C GLY A 146 -18.22 -16.03 11.35
N ALA A 147 -18.59 -14.75 11.29
CA ALA A 147 -19.37 -14.14 10.20
C ALA A 147 -18.61 -14.10 8.85
N GLY A 148 -17.30 -14.34 8.87
CA GLY A 148 -16.40 -14.20 7.73
C GLY A 148 -16.04 -12.74 7.47
N ALA A 149 -14.74 -12.47 7.33
CA ALA A 149 -14.28 -11.14 6.92
C ALA A 149 -14.07 -11.08 5.40
N ARG A 150 -14.30 -9.90 4.82
CA ARG A 150 -13.87 -9.55 3.47
C ARG A 150 -12.94 -8.36 3.57
N GLY A 151 -11.85 -8.33 2.84
CA GLY A 151 -10.90 -7.23 2.90
C GLY A 151 -9.72 -7.40 1.97
N LEU A 152 -8.75 -6.51 2.13
CA LEU A 152 -7.53 -6.46 1.35
C LEU A 152 -6.33 -6.53 2.31
N GLN A 153 -5.32 -7.32 1.93
CA GLN A 153 -4.02 -7.36 2.58
C GLN A 153 -2.99 -6.84 1.57
N LEU A 154 -2.32 -5.74 1.90
CA LEU A 154 -1.31 -5.13 1.04
C LEU A 154 0.03 -5.01 1.77
N TRP A 155 1.14 -5.12 1.04
CA TRP A 155 2.46 -4.81 1.59
C TRP A 155 3.11 -3.64 0.85
N VAL A 156 3.79 -2.80 1.63
CA VAL A 156 4.60 -1.67 1.19
C VAL A 156 6.05 -2.02 1.45
N ALA A 157 6.91 -2.01 0.43
CA ALA A 157 8.34 -2.15 0.61
C ALA A 157 8.91 -0.91 1.34
N LEU A 158 9.67 -1.11 2.42
CA LEU A 158 10.40 -0.02 3.07
C LEU A 158 11.64 0.33 2.24
N PRO A 159 11.90 1.63 1.97
CA PRO A 159 13.12 2.06 1.29
C PRO A 159 14.35 1.87 2.18
N ASP A 160 15.54 1.99 1.59
CA ASP A 160 16.83 1.70 2.24
C ASP A 160 17.08 2.40 3.58
N HIS A 161 16.55 3.62 3.76
CA HIS A 161 16.68 4.39 5.00
C HIS A 161 15.74 3.93 6.14
N ALA A 162 14.72 3.11 5.83
CA ALA A 162 13.67 2.70 6.76
C ALA A 162 13.61 1.17 6.96
N ARG A 163 14.09 0.36 6.02
CA ARG A 163 14.03 -1.12 6.08
C ARG A 163 14.74 -1.78 7.28
N ARG A 164 15.45 -1.01 8.11
CA ARG A 164 16.16 -1.43 9.35
C ARG A 164 15.72 -0.62 10.58
N THR A 165 14.52 -0.04 10.56
CA THR A 165 13.93 0.64 11.72
C THR A 165 13.44 -0.36 12.78
N ASP A 166 13.20 0.11 14.00
CA ASP A 166 12.45 -0.65 15.00
C ASP A 166 11.03 -0.98 14.48
N ALA A 167 10.54 -2.19 14.80
CA ALA A 167 9.19 -2.60 14.45
C ALA A 167 8.13 -1.80 15.23
N ALA A 168 7.02 -1.47 14.57
CA ALA A 168 5.93 -0.68 15.14
C ALA A 168 4.56 -1.12 14.62
N PHE A 169 3.51 -0.86 15.40
CA PHE A 169 2.13 -1.13 15.02
C PHE A 169 1.27 0.13 15.22
N ASP A 170 0.63 0.58 14.15
CA ASP A 170 -0.27 1.74 14.13
C ASP A 170 -1.69 1.27 13.81
N HIS A 171 -2.61 1.46 14.76
CA HIS A 171 -4.05 1.34 14.54
C HIS A 171 -4.66 2.73 14.38
N ILE A 172 -5.44 2.92 13.33
CA ILE A 172 -6.04 4.20 12.94
C ILE A 172 -7.54 3.99 12.71
N ALA A 173 -8.36 4.38 13.68
CA ALA A 173 -9.82 4.30 13.58
C ALA A 173 -10.42 5.45 12.76
N ASP A 174 -9.90 6.67 12.93
CA ASP A 174 -10.38 7.88 12.26
C ASP A 174 -9.55 8.21 11.00
N LEU A 175 -10.01 7.74 9.84
CA LEU A 175 -9.45 8.12 8.53
C LEU A 175 -10.19 9.30 7.88
N PRO A 176 -9.52 10.14 7.06
CA PRO A 176 -10.19 11.20 6.31
C PRO A 176 -11.17 10.63 5.28
N VAL A 177 -12.39 11.18 5.30
CA VAL A 177 -13.47 10.83 4.37
C VAL A 177 -13.90 12.07 3.59
N LEU A 178 -13.95 11.93 2.27
CA LEU A 178 -14.39 12.94 1.33
C LEU A 178 -15.68 12.47 0.68
N GLU A 179 -16.80 12.96 1.21
CA GLU A 179 -18.11 12.82 0.58
C GLU A 179 -18.19 13.73 -0.66
N ARG A 180 -18.80 13.23 -1.74
CA ARG A 180 -18.99 13.92 -3.03
C ARG A 180 -20.35 13.55 -3.62
N SER A 181 -20.76 14.19 -4.71
CA SER A 181 -21.94 13.75 -5.46
C SER A 181 -21.64 12.44 -6.19
N GLY A 182 -22.45 11.41 -5.95
CA GLY A 182 -22.33 10.12 -6.64
C GLY A 182 -21.20 9.20 -6.15
N HIS A 183 -20.39 9.62 -5.17
CA HIS A 183 -19.29 8.81 -4.65
C HIS A 183 -18.75 9.32 -3.31
N ARG A 184 -18.00 8.45 -2.65
CA ARG A 184 -17.34 8.67 -1.37
C ARG A 184 -15.90 8.15 -1.43
N VAL A 185 -14.94 8.95 -0.99
CA VAL A 185 -13.51 8.57 -0.96
C VAL A 185 -13.03 8.49 0.48
N THR A 186 -12.40 7.39 0.88
CA THR A 186 -11.65 7.29 2.16
C THR A 186 -10.16 7.28 1.84
N VAL A 187 -9.41 8.22 2.42
CA VAL A 187 -7.96 8.34 2.23
C VAL A 187 -7.27 7.44 3.23
N ILE A 188 -6.87 6.24 2.79
CA ILE A 188 -6.29 5.21 3.68
C ILE A 188 -4.82 5.52 3.94
N ILE A 189 -4.07 5.85 2.89
CA ILE A 189 -2.65 6.22 2.93
C ILE A 189 -2.43 7.41 1.98
N GLY A 190 -1.59 8.37 2.38
CA GLY A 190 -1.22 9.54 1.57
C GLY A 190 -2.17 10.73 1.69
N GLU A 191 -2.15 11.60 0.68
CA GLU A 191 -3.01 12.78 0.56
C GLU A 191 -3.83 12.73 -0.74
N HIS A 192 -5.08 13.16 -0.68
CA HIS A 192 -5.94 13.38 -1.85
C HIS A 192 -6.93 14.52 -1.56
N ASP A 193 -7.14 15.43 -2.52
CA ASP A 193 -8.11 16.55 -2.41
C ASP A 193 -7.94 17.41 -1.14
N GLY A 194 -6.70 17.55 -0.63
CA GLY A 194 -6.36 18.27 0.61
C GLY A 194 -6.64 17.50 1.92
N ALA A 195 -7.14 16.26 1.83
CA ALA A 195 -7.30 15.37 2.97
C ALA A 195 -6.10 14.42 3.08
N THR A 196 -5.41 14.45 4.22
CA THR A 196 -4.18 13.67 4.50
C THR A 196 -4.45 12.58 5.53
N SER A 197 -4.12 11.33 5.21
CA SER A 197 -4.16 10.22 6.18
C SER A 197 -3.06 10.37 7.24
N PRO A 198 -3.33 10.06 8.52
CA PRO A 198 -2.31 10.01 9.58
C PRO A 198 -1.37 8.79 9.49
N ALA A 199 -1.55 7.91 8.50
CA ALA A 199 -0.75 6.70 8.30
C ALA A 199 0.74 7.01 8.05
N ARG A 200 1.62 6.48 8.90
CA ARG A 200 3.08 6.64 8.81
C ARG A 200 3.67 5.82 7.66
N VAL A 201 3.94 6.48 6.53
CA VAL A 201 4.61 5.88 5.36
C VAL A 201 6.01 6.45 5.14
N HIS A 202 6.91 5.61 4.62
CA HIS A 202 8.32 5.95 4.39
C HIS A 202 8.64 6.30 2.93
N SER A 203 7.65 6.27 2.04
CA SER A 203 7.77 6.63 0.62
C SER A 203 6.48 7.29 0.11
N PRO A 204 6.54 8.09 -0.98
CA PRO A 204 5.35 8.75 -1.54
C PRO A 204 4.32 7.73 -2.05
N LEU A 205 3.25 7.51 -1.28
CA LEU A 205 2.22 6.52 -1.55
C LEU A 205 0.81 7.08 -1.38
N LEU A 206 -0.09 6.65 -2.24
CA LEU A 206 -1.51 6.94 -2.17
C LEU A 206 -2.31 5.63 -2.21
N GLY A 207 -3.21 5.47 -1.25
CA GLY A 207 -4.16 4.36 -1.17
C GLY A 207 -5.55 4.88 -0.83
N LEU A 208 -6.52 4.66 -1.72
CA LEU A 208 -7.90 5.16 -1.59
C LEU A 208 -8.91 4.01 -1.63
N GLN A 209 -9.85 3.98 -0.69
CA GLN A 209 -11.16 3.38 -0.97
C GLN A 209 -12.02 4.41 -1.69
N VAL A 210 -12.70 3.98 -2.75
CA VAL A 210 -13.64 4.79 -3.52
C VAL A 210 -14.89 3.96 -3.66
N ASP A 211 -15.96 4.40 -2.99
CA ASP A 211 -17.30 3.83 -3.05
C ASP A 211 -18.11 4.69 -4.03
N VAL A 212 -18.77 4.06 -5.02
CA VAL A 212 -19.42 4.78 -6.14
C VAL A 212 -20.89 4.39 -6.23
N ASP A 213 -21.77 5.38 -6.34
CA ASP A 213 -23.21 5.18 -6.44
C ASP A 213 -23.60 4.55 -7.79
N PRO A 214 -24.68 3.74 -7.86
CA PRO A 214 -25.12 3.10 -9.09
C PRO A 214 -25.41 4.11 -10.21
N GLY A 215 -24.58 4.08 -11.26
CA GLY A 215 -24.71 4.96 -12.43
C GLY A 215 -24.00 6.32 -12.30
N ALA A 216 -23.24 6.57 -11.24
CA ALA A 216 -22.36 7.72 -11.14
C ALA A 216 -21.06 7.52 -11.93
N GLU A 217 -20.54 8.60 -12.53
CA GLU A 217 -19.20 8.65 -13.12
C GLU A 217 -18.26 9.43 -12.20
N VAL A 218 -17.02 8.92 -12.02
CA VAL A 218 -16.03 9.50 -11.11
C VAL A 218 -14.71 9.70 -11.83
N ALA A 219 -14.31 10.96 -11.99
CA ALA A 219 -12.99 11.35 -12.47
C ALA A 219 -12.07 11.62 -11.28
N LEU A 220 -11.19 10.67 -10.94
CA LEU A 220 -10.18 10.86 -9.91
C LEU A 220 -8.96 11.59 -10.52
N PRO A 221 -8.51 12.73 -9.96
CA PRO A 221 -7.33 13.44 -10.44
C PRO A 221 -6.04 12.68 -10.09
N CYS A 222 -5.65 11.75 -10.97
CA CYS A 222 -4.31 11.19 -10.97
C CYS A 222 -3.31 12.27 -11.39
N GLY A 223 -2.47 12.73 -10.45
CA GLY A 223 -1.25 13.44 -10.80
C GLY A 223 -0.24 12.53 -11.53
N PRO A 224 0.94 13.05 -11.91
CA PRO A 224 1.92 12.27 -12.67
C PRO A 224 2.39 11.04 -11.89
N ILE A 225 2.05 9.85 -12.40
CA ILE A 225 2.45 8.57 -11.81
C ILE A 225 3.95 8.40 -12.00
N SER A 226 4.69 8.62 -10.92
CA SER A 226 6.14 8.42 -10.87
C SER A 226 6.42 6.92 -10.74
N ASN A 227 6.57 6.23 -11.87
CA ASN A 227 7.10 4.85 -11.91
C ASN A 227 8.61 4.80 -11.60
N THR A 228 9.08 5.61 -10.65
CA THR A 228 10.40 5.48 -10.04
C THR A 228 10.38 4.22 -9.17
N PRO A 229 11.21 3.20 -9.44
CA PRO A 229 11.26 2.02 -8.60
C PRO A 229 11.75 2.37 -7.19
N CYS A 230 11.31 1.62 -6.18
CA CYS A 230 11.92 1.71 -4.85
C CYS A 230 13.40 1.33 -4.94
N ARG A 231 14.22 2.12 -4.25
CA ARG A 231 15.68 2.00 -4.15
C ARG A 231 16.07 1.70 -2.71
#